data_AF-A0A4V1S5P2-F1
#
_entry.id   AF-A0A4V1S5P2-F1
#
_cell.length_a   1.000
_cell.length_b   1.000
_cell.length_c   1.000
_cell.angle_alpha   90.00
_cell.angle_beta   90.00
_cell.angle_gamma   90.00
#
_symmetry.space_group_name_H-M   'P 1'
#
loop_
_entity.id
_entity.type
_entity.pdbx_description
1 polymer ?
#
loop_
_entity_poly.entity_id
_entity_poly.type
_entity_poly.pdbx_seq_one_letter_code
_entity_poly.pdbx_strand_id
1 'polypeptide(L)' 'MIANCFESQPTFILPVAGKKDAFIFMADLWRPRDAIDGRHIWLPIVFQHCLPTVSWHDTWELAVF' A
#
# COMPACT_ATOMS: atom_id res chain seq x y z
N MET A 1 -18.11 7.67 5.81
CA MET A 1 -17.58 7.06 4.57
C MET A 1 -16.83 5.82 4.96
N ILE A 2 -17.24 4.64 4.48
CA ILE A 2 -16.40 3.45 4.59
C ILE A 2 -15.37 3.59 3.46
N ALA A 3 -14.13 3.92 3.80
CA ALA A 3 -13.04 3.95 2.84
C ALA A 3 -12.60 2.49 2.61
N ASN A 4 -12.92 1.92 1.45
CA ASN A 4 -12.65 0.51 1.14
C ASN A 4 -11.17 0.22 0.82
N CYS A 5 -10.22 1.05 1.26
CA CYS A 5 -8.76 0.89 1.05
C CYS A 5 -8.39 0.30 -0.32
N PHE A 6 -8.85 0.89 -1.42
CA PHE A 6 -8.57 0.40 -2.79
C PHE A 6 -9.08 -1.03 -3.07
N GLU A 7 -10.24 -1.39 -2.52
CA GLU A 7 -10.84 -2.74 -2.58
C GLU A 7 -9.96 -3.83 -1.96
N SER A 8 -9.01 -3.45 -1.10
CA SER A 8 -8.05 -4.36 -0.51
C SER A 8 -8.15 -4.41 1.01
N GLN A 9 -7.60 -5.48 1.57
CA GLN A 9 -7.46 -5.66 3.01
C GLN A 9 -6.00 -5.42 3.42
N PRO A 10 -5.73 -4.42 4.28
CA PRO A 10 -4.38 -4.17 4.80
C PRO A 10 -3.79 -5.41 5.49
N THR A 11 -2.51 -5.66 5.27
CA THR A 11 -1.79 -6.78 5.90
C THR A 11 -0.57 -6.33 6.67
N PHE A 12 0.28 -5.49 6.07
CA PHE A 12 1.55 -5.11 6.66
C PHE A 12 2.01 -3.73 6.21
N ILE A 13 2.82 -3.07 7.05
CA ILE A 13 3.55 -1.87 6.69
C ILE A 13 5.03 -2.22 6.68
N LEU A 14 5.65 -2.20 5.50
CA LEU A 14 7.05 -2.56 5.32
C LEU A 14 7.94 -1.31 5.36
N PRO A 15 8.86 -1.17 6.34
CA PRO A 15 9.86 -0.10 6.30
C PRO A 15 10.89 -0.35 5.20
N VAL A 16 11.26 0.70 4.46
CA VAL A 16 12.28 0.61 3.41
C VAL A 16 13.67 0.67 4.06
N ALA A 17 14.42 -0.43 3.96
CA ALA A 17 15.75 -0.51 4.53
C ALA A 17 16.68 0.58 3.98
N GLY A 18 17.42 1.26 4.86
CA GLY A 18 18.35 2.32 4.49
C GLY A 18 17.72 3.67 4.15
N LYS A 19 16.38 3.81 4.21
CA LYS A 19 15.68 5.09 4.06
C LYS A 19 14.94 5.47 5.35
N LYS A 20 15.08 6.73 5.76
CA LYS A 20 14.33 7.29 6.89
C LYS A 20 12.92 7.69 6.43
N ASP A 21 11.92 7.44 7.28
CA ASP A 21 10.51 7.81 7.07
C ASP A 21 9.88 7.27 5.76
N ALA A 22 10.41 6.17 5.24
CA ALA A 22 9.97 5.51 4.01
C ALA A 22 9.30 4.17 4.32
N PHE A 23 8.02 4.03 3.96
CA PHE A 23 7.22 2.84 4.26
C PHE A 23 6.35 2.45 3.07
N ILE A 24 6.10 1.15 2.93
CA ILE A 24 5.25 0.56 1.89
C ILE A 24 4.02 -0.02 2.58
N PHE A 25 2.85 0.47 2.19
CA PHE A 25 1.57 -0.13 2.53
C PHE A 25 1.37 -1.41 1.72
N MET A 26 1.16 -2.54 2.38
CA MET A 26 0.86 -3.82 1.77
C MET A 26 -0.57 -4.25 2.10
N ALA A 27 -1.29 -4.70 1.09
CA ALA A 27 -2.65 -5.20 1.21
C ALA A 27 -2.95 -6.31 0.20
N ASP A 28 -3.97 -7.10 0.50
CA ASP A 28 -4.45 -8.17 -0.36
C ASP A 28 -5.78 -7.80 -1.02
N LEU A 29 -5.84 -7.96 -2.33
CA LEU A 29 -7.07 -7.96 -3.09
C LEU A 29 -7.65 -9.38 -3.07
N TRP A 30 -8.56 -9.62 -2.12
CA TRP A 30 -9.18 -10.93 -1.92
C TRP A 30 -10.13 -11.32 -3.06
N ARG A 31 -9.93 -12.53 -3.61
CA ARG A 31 -10.81 -13.15 -4.61
C ARG A 31 -11.42 -14.44 -4.04
N PRO A 32 -12.55 -14.37 -3.33
CA PRO A 32 -13.08 -15.51 -2.56
C PRO A 32 -13.53 -16.69 -3.43
N ARG A 33 -13.84 -16.46 -4.70
CA ARG A 33 -14.24 -17.51 -5.65
C ARG A 33 -13.05 -18.23 -6.29
N ASP A 34 -11.88 -17.61 -6.26
CA ASP A 34 -10.65 -18.14 -6.81
C ASP A 34 -9.46 -17.55 -6.05
N ALA A 35 -9.17 -18.12 -4.88
CA ALA A 35 -8.22 -17.54 -3.94
C ALA A 35 -6.78 -17.47 -4.50
N ILE A 36 -6.43 -18.34 -5.46
CA ILE A 36 -5.11 -18.33 -6.10
C ILE A 36 -4.95 -17.14 -7.07
N ASP A 37 -6.04 -16.56 -7.56
CA ASP A 37 -6.05 -15.30 -8.34
C ASP A 37 -6.04 -14.05 -7.43
N GLY A 38 -5.89 -14.22 -6.11
CA GLY A 38 -5.64 -13.12 -5.19
C GLY A 38 -4.43 -12.29 -5.64
N ARG A 39 -4.53 -10.96 -5.51
CA ARG A 39 -3.46 -10.03 -5.92
C ARG A 39 -2.98 -9.23 -4.72
N HIS A 40 -1.76 -8.71 -4.82
CA HIS A 40 -1.20 -7.83 -3.81
C HIS A 40 -1.20 -6.38 -4.30
N ILE A 41 -1.50 -5.47 -3.39
CA ILE A 41 -1.41 -4.02 -3.59
C ILE A 41 -0.30 -3.50 -2.70
N TRP A 42 0.72 -2.92 -3.33
CA TRP A 42 1.87 -2.33 -2.66
C TRP A 42 1.93 -0.87 -3.09
N LEU A 43 1.81 0.05 -2.13
CA LEU A 43 1.78 1.49 -2.39
C LEU A 43 2.72 2.22 -1.43
N PRO A 44 3.39 3.29 -1.87
CA PRO A 44 4.23 4.08 -0.99
C PRO A 44 3.36 4.88 -0.02
N ILE A 45 3.76 4.92 1.25
CA ILE A 45 3.22 5.86 2.23
C ILE A 45 4.04 7.14 2.14
N VAL A 46 3.38 8.25 1.84
CA VAL A 46 3.98 9.59 1.78
C VAL A 46 3.42 10.43 2.92
N PHE A 47 4.28 11.15 3.63
CA PHE A 47 3.86 12.03 4.70
C PHE A 47 3.51 13.42 4.15
N GLN A 48 2.24 13.82 4.26
CA GLN A 48 1.77 15.15 3.94
C GLN A 48 1.31 15.84 5.22
N HIS A 49 1.88 17.00 5.55
CA HIS A 49 1.59 17.72 6.81
C HIS A 49 1.70 16.81 8.05
N CYS A 50 2.75 15.98 8.10
CA CYS A 50 3.01 14.99 9.16
C CYS A 50 1.96 13.85 9.27
N LEU A 51 1.06 13.71 8.30
CA LEU A 51 0.08 12.62 8.25
C LEU A 51 0.47 11.60 7.17
N PRO A 52 0.47 10.29 7.49
CA PRO A 52 0.71 9.25 6.50
C PRO A 52 -0.45 9.21 5.51
N THR A 53 -0.12 9.32 4.22
CA THR A 53 -1.08 9.32 3.12
C THR A 53 -0.71 8.23 2.14
N VAL A 54 -1.71 7.46 1.70
CA VAL A 54 -1.57 6.47 0.63
C VAL A 54 -2.46 6.92 -0.52
N SER A 55 -1.90 7.02 -1.71
CA SER A 55 -2.63 7.32 -2.95
C SER A 55 -2.42 6.17 -3.94
N TRP A 56 -3.38 5.99 -4.84
CA TRP A 56 -3.24 4.99 -5.90
C TRP A 56 -2.14 5.39 -6.88
N HIS A 57 -1.30 4.42 -7.25
CA HIS A 57 -0.30 4.54 -8.30
C HIS A 57 -0.38 3.31 -9.20
N ASP A 58 -0.59 3.49 -10.50
CA ASP A 58 -0.58 2.37 -11.46
C ASP A 58 0.80 1.70 -11.53
N THR A 59 1.85 2.51 -11.41
CA THR A 59 3.26 2.10 -11.30
C THR A 59 4.02 3.09 -10.42
N TRP A 60 5.01 2.63 -9.67
CA TRP A 60 5.86 3.50 -8.85
C TRP A 60 7.24 2.88 -8.58
N GLU A 61 8.19 3.70 -8.15
CA GLU A 61 9.56 3.31 -7.83
C GLU A 61 9.98 3.88 -6.46
N LEU A 62 11.04 3.33 -5.86
CA LEU A 62 11.56 3.78 -4.56
C LEU A 62 12.04 5.24 -4.53
N ALA A 63 12.18 5.88 -5.69
CA ALA A 63 12.49 7.31 -5.83
C ALA A 63 11.37 8.23 -5.29
N VAL A 64 10.17 7.70 -5.04
CA VAL A 64 9.04 8.44 -4.44
C VAL A 64 9.26 8.83 -2.97
N PHE A 65 10.17 8.15 -2.28
CA PHE A 65 10.51 8.38 -0.87
C PHE A 65 11.70 9.31 -0.71
#